data_AF-A0AAW0UVN0-F1
#
_entry.id   AF-A0AAW0UVN0-F1
#
_cell.length_a   1.000
_cell.length_b   1.000
_cell.length_c   1.000
_cell.angle_alpha   90.00
_cell.angle_beta   90.00
_cell.angle_gamma   90.00
#
_symmetry.space_group_name_H-M   'P 1'
#
loop_
_entity.id
_entity.type
_entity.pdbx_description
1 polymer ?
#
loop_
_entity_poly.entity_id
_entity_poly.type
_entity_poly.pdbx_seq_one_letter_code
_entity_poly.pdbx_strand_id
1 'polypeptide(L)'
;MPGTTPHHTTQHHTAYSTPHPVSTTASTTHHTAYSTHPVSTTASRNLPASKALCAVEEMRQHAFMAMAQVTEPDSAVYYTDGSADPDSGRTGTAAITRGAETELVAIQLALEHAQHRRERTVVLHTDSRTGLQALQQPYPSDNVGLVTAILGSLQSLAAQGRRIVSSPRSPVSSAAMEERTPQQLLQEHLEQLAKVEQPPRVTLDEVVSLSDQFPVRFPTQTARLKTLLKGGVHDEATLEEHVNSAYPVVHERVLPLLAAFLHFKRNHGRKKEREVYSSLGLLDLVDRLLKKRPIVFYNPSDVYVLRDGSEGCDGFQDIGHSKEHGRLILKDYMSYDEMKLSALVAVSSHSVFINDGGRHNRGLPASSDNFVPTGVIVGQVGARFEREGLMEWQDCVVTPHQNTPYRGYGKEPPSQPRLARQWAHLWGEPFLPSWEEASKCSEDEFVPHSSDLLFNVRVYKARIQLPAETLLAEAGARAAGVGQKAYNQLFVDAWADALAAADTSHISHVDFTWISDVTRCGEAGDGEEFPGKGVVIRFTKSGLHSAPLPDGTLLVTSFAWDSNSLPGNEYWRGMLSASGDPAAACSSTVAELHNSLINPRVTATNLHVASPGRVEHVAAYASRRLQTDAAPQ
;
A
#
# COMPACT_ATOMS: atom_id res chain seq x y z
N MET A 1 -0.81 59.99 -24.58
CA MET A 1 -0.90 60.79 -25.82
C MET A 1 -0.34 59.93 -26.96
N PRO A 2 -1.00 59.90 -28.13
CA PRO A 2 -1.94 58.81 -28.42
C PRO A 2 -1.90 58.28 -29.87
N GLY A 3 -2.75 57.27 -30.14
CA GLY A 3 -3.42 57.06 -31.42
C GLY A 3 -2.69 56.15 -32.41
N THR A 4 -3.36 55.42 -33.30
CA THR A 4 -4.77 55.41 -33.71
C THR A 4 -4.93 54.30 -34.76
N THR A 5 -5.91 53.41 -34.61
CA THR A 5 -6.71 52.82 -35.72
C THR A 5 -7.48 53.96 -36.43
N PRO A 6 -8.03 53.85 -37.68
CA PRO A 6 -8.94 52.75 -38.09
C PRO A 6 -9.17 52.47 -39.62
N HIS A 7 -10.11 51.53 -39.86
CA HIS A 7 -11.04 51.35 -41.00
C HIS A 7 -10.57 50.73 -42.33
N HIS A 8 -11.22 49.62 -42.72
CA HIS A 8 -12.38 49.69 -43.62
C HIS A 8 -13.27 48.43 -43.61
N THR A 9 -14.55 48.70 -43.84
CA THR A 9 -15.76 47.87 -43.73
C THR A 9 -16.35 47.60 -45.12
N THR A 10 -16.96 46.43 -45.36
CA THR A 10 -18.20 46.21 -46.17
C THR A 10 -18.61 44.73 -46.01
N GLN A 11 -19.74 44.33 -45.38
CA GLN A 11 -21.17 44.36 -45.81
C GLN A 11 -21.37 43.75 -47.21
N HIS A 12 -22.29 42.83 -47.55
CA HIS A 12 -23.62 42.42 -47.05
C HIS A 12 -23.98 41.01 -47.57
N HIS A 13 -24.76 40.20 -46.84
CA HIS A 13 -26.19 39.93 -47.16
C HIS A 13 -26.80 38.82 -46.27
N THR A 14 -27.85 39.21 -45.57
CA THR A 14 -28.87 38.40 -44.89
C THR A 14 -30.04 38.15 -45.84
N ALA A 15 -30.71 36.99 -45.75
CA ALA A 15 -32.18 36.90 -45.77
C ALA A 15 -32.70 35.53 -45.31
N TYR A 16 -33.70 35.63 -44.44
CA TYR A 16 -34.58 34.63 -43.81
C TYR A 16 -35.46 33.83 -44.79
N SER A 17 -35.93 32.64 -44.37
CA SER A 17 -37.37 32.34 -44.17
C SER A 17 -37.63 30.88 -43.71
N THR A 18 -38.46 30.75 -42.68
CA THR A 18 -39.12 29.53 -42.14
C THR A 18 -40.60 29.48 -42.63
N PRO A 19 -41.54 28.66 -42.10
CA PRO A 19 -41.79 27.22 -42.36
C PRO A 19 -43.29 26.87 -42.70
N HIS A 20 -43.62 25.56 -42.73
CA HIS A 20 -44.96 24.88 -42.66
C HIS A 20 -45.70 24.49 -43.98
N PRO A 21 -46.77 23.65 -43.95
CA PRO A 21 -46.92 22.25 -43.50
C PRO A 21 -47.67 21.40 -44.58
N VAL A 22 -48.12 20.16 -44.30
CA VAL A 22 -49.44 19.57 -44.67
C VAL A 22 -49.50 18.05 -44.42
N SER A 23 -50.71 17.63 -44.09
CA SER A 23 -51.21 16.42 -43.43
C SER A 23 -51.75 15.33 -44.38
N THR A 24 -51.73 14.08 -43.88
CA THR A 24 -52.68 12.94 -44.05
C THR A 24 -53.03 12.35 -45.41
N THR A 25 -52.97 11.02 -45.50
CA THR A 25 -54.12 10.16 -45.89
C THR A 25 -53.93 8.73 -45.36
N ALA A 26 -55.04 8.15 -44.88
CA ALA A 26 -55.16 6.79 -44.36
C ALA A 26 -55.66 5.82 -45.46
N SER A 27 -55.32 4.53 -45.33
CA SER A 27 -55.96 3.43 -46.06
C SER A 27 -55.76 2.09 -45.31
N THR A 28 -56.86 1.57 -44.76
CA THR A 28 -57.15 0.18 -44.34
C THR A 28 -57.09 -0.76 -45.56
N THR A 29 -56.79 -2.07 -45.57
CA THR A 29 -56.93 -3.22 -44.64
C THR A 29 -56.27 -4.41 -45.36
N HIS A 30 -55.64 -5.36 -44.64
CA HIS A 30 -55.94 -6.80 -44.76
C HIS A 30 -55.13 -7.64 -43.75
N HIS A 31 -55.87 -8.25 -42.82
CA HIS A 31 -55.43 -9.33 -41.96
C HIS A 31 -55.09 -10.57 -42.79
N THR A 32 -53.94 -11.19 -42.50
CA THR A 32 -53.76 -12.64 -42.61
C THR A 32 -52.91 -13.12 -41.43
N ALA A 33 -53.50 -14.03 -40.66
CA ALA A 33 -52.95 -14.60 -39.45
C ALA A 33 -51.81 -15.56 -39.78
N TYR A 34 -50.62 -15.32 -39.22
CA TYR A 34 -49.62 -16.35 -39.05
C TYR A 34 -49.75 -16.94 -37.64
N SER A 35 -50.03 -18.24 -37.64
CA SER A 35 -50.15 -19.10 -36.47
C SER A 35 -48.89 -19.03 -35.62
N THR A 36 -49.05 -18.57 -34.38
CA THR A 36 -48.07 -18.74 -33.30
C THR A 36 -48.08 -20.20 -32.86
N HIS A 37 -46.97 -20.91 -33.10
CA HIS A 37 -46.71 -22.14 -32.34
C HIS A 37 -46.44 -21.75 -30.89
N PRO A 38 -47.01 -22.48 -29.90
CA PRO A 38 -46.80 -22.14 -28.50
C PRO A 38 -45.34 -22.44 -28.14
N VAL A 39 -44.60 -21.40 -27.76
CA VAL A 39 -43.41 -21.57 -26.94
C VAL A 39 -43.90 -22.24 -25.67
N SER A 40 -43.50 -23.50 -25.47
CA SER A 40 -43.74 -24.21 -24.22
C SER A 40 -43.07 -23.41 -23.10
N THR A 41 -43.91 -22.74 -22.31
CA THR A 41 -43.54 -22.20 -21.02
C THR A 41 -43.25 -23.38 -20.09
N THR A 42 -41.99 -23.81 -20.02
CA THR A 42 -41.50 -24.55 -18.85
C THR A 42 -41.52 -23.59 -17.68
N ALA A 43 -42.66 -23.53 -17.02
CA ALA A 43 -42.86 -22.86 -15.76
C ALA A 43 -42.04 -23.60 -14.69
N SER A 44 -40.80 -23.16 -14.48
CA SER A 44 -40.16 -23.29 -13.18
C SER A 44 -40.87 -22.34 -12.22
N ARG A 45 -42.02 -22.76 -11.69
CA ARG A 45 -42.64 -22.11 -10.54
C ARG A 45 -41.70 -22.27 -9.36
N ASN A 46 -41.32 -21.13 -8.79
CA ASN A 46 -40.47 -20.92 -7.61
C ASN A 46 -38.96 -20.88 -7.89
N LEU A 47 -38.46 -19.68 -8.20
CA LEU A 47 -37.08 -19.32 -7.86
C LEU A 47 -36.94 -19.41 -6.33
N PRO A 48 -35.86 -19.99 -5.78
CA PRO A 48 -35.60 -19.91 -4.35
C PRO A 48 -35.47 -18.45 -3.93
N ALA A 49 -35.93 -18.11 -2.72
CA ALA A 49 -35.72 -16.81 -2.13
C ALA A 49 -34.21 -16.46 -2.06
N SER A 50 -33.90 -15.17 -1.98
CA SER A 50 -32.55 -14.69 -1.63
C SER A 50 -32.02 -15.46 -0.42
N LYS A 51 -30.72 -15.80 -0.41
CA LYS A 51 -30.02 -16.44 0.73
C LYS A 51 -30.21 -15.68 2.05
N ALA A 52 -30.55 -14.40 2.02
CA ALA A 52 -30.85 -13.61 3.21
C ALA A 52 -32.17 -14.01 3.92
N LEU A 53 -33.00 -14.87 3.30
CA LEU A 53 -34.38 -15.13 3.74
C LEU A 53 -34.70 -16.62 4.01
N CYS A 54 -33.74 -17.54 3.88
CA CYS A 54 -33.96 -18.97 4.14
C CYS A 54 -33.34 -19.42 5.48
N ALA A 55 -34.05 -20.27 6.21
CA ALA A 55 -33.54 -20.87 7.44
C ALA A 55 -32.46 -21.93 7.15
N VAL A 56 -31.51 -22.09 8.09
CA VAL A 56 -30.39 -23.04 7.97
C VAL A 56 -30.84 -24.49 7.72
N GLU A 57 -31.98 -24.89 8.28
CA GLU A 57 -32.54 -26.23 8.12
C GLU A 57 -33.10 -26.49 6.71
N GLU A 58 -33.69 -25.48 6.06
CA GLU A 58 -34.20 -25.57 4.68
C GLU A 58 -33.03 -25.70 3.68
N MET A 59 -31.93 -24.99 3.94
CA MET A 59 -30.70 -25.09 3.12
C MET A 59 -30.02 -26.45 3.26
N ARG A 60 -30.04 -27.07 4.45
CA ARG A 60 -29.55 -28.44 4.67
C ARG A 60 -30.39 -29.48 3.94
N GLN A 61 -31.72 -29.33 3.93
CA GLN A 61 -32.61 -30.22 3.19
C GLN A 61 -32.38 -30.14 1.67
N HIS A 62 -32.16 -28.95 1.12
CA HIS A 62 -31.82 -28.79 -0.30
C HIS A 62 -30.43 -29.35 -0.65
N ALA A 63 -29.43 -29.21 0.23
CA ALA A 63 -28.12 -29.81 0.04
C ALA A 63 -28.17 -31.35 0.10
N PHE A 64 -28.95 -31.92 1.02
CA PHE A 64 -29.18 -33.38 1.09
C PHE A 64 -29.91 -33.92 -0.14
N MET A 65 -30.90 -33.19 -0.66
CA MET A 65 -31.62 -33.55 -1.90
C MET A 65 -30.70 -33.48 -3.13
N ALA A 66 -29.81 -32.48 -3.19
CA ALA A 66 -28.81 -32.37 -4.26
C ALA A 66 -27.73 -33.45 -4.18
N MET A 67 -27.31 -33.85 -2.97
CA MET A 67 -26.35 -34.94 -2.76
C MET A 67 -26.97 -36.33 -3.01
N ALA A 68 -28.27 -36.52 -2.71
CA ALA A 68 -29.00 -37.75 -3.03
C ALA A 68 -29.15 -37.96 -4.55
N GLN A 69 -29.20 -36.89 -5.35
CA GLN A 69 -29.26 -36.95 -6.82
C GLN A 69 -27.94 -37.39 -7.49
N VAL A 70 -26.82 -37.46 -6.76
CA VAL A 70 -25.49 -37.88 -7.28
C VAL A 70 -25.32 -39.41 -7.30
N THR A 71 -26.37 -40.19 -7.04
CA THR A 71 -26.32 -41.67 -7.05
C THR A 71 -27.37 -42.32 -7.96
N GLU A 72 -27.85 -41.62 -9.00
CA GLU A 72 -28.67 -42.27 -10.04
C GLU A 72 -27.76 -42.93 -11.11
N PRO A 73 -27.84 -44.27 -11.30
CA PRO A 73 -27.25 -44.91 -12.47
C PRO A 73 -27.87 -44.30 -13.74
N ASP A 74 -27.08 -44.12 -14.80
CA ASP A 74 -27.49 -43.52 -16.09
C ASP A 74 -27.46 -41.97 -16.15
N SER A 75 -26.58 -41.33 -15.37
CA SER A 75 -26.31 -39.89 -15.40
C SER A 75 -24.86 -39.55 -15.80
N ALA A 76 -24.68 -38.49 -16.60
CA ALA A 76 -23.39 -37.90 -16.96
C ALA A 76 -23.25 -36.52 -16.32
N VAL A 77 -22.22 -36.32 -15.49
CA VAL A 77 -22.01 -35.09 -14.72
C VAL A 77 -20.80 -34.33 -15.25
N TYR A 78 -20.98 -33.04 -15.53
CA TYR A 78 -19.96 -32.15 -16.07
C TYR A 78 -19.73 -30.97 -15.12
N TYR A 79 -18.46 -30.67 -14.83
CA TYR A 79 -18.05 -29.46 -14.13
C TYR A 79 -17.36 -28.54 -15.13
N THR A 80 -17.86 -27.32 -15.30
CA THR A 80 -17.30 -26.34 -16.24
C THR A 80 -16.68 -25.18 -15.47
N ASP A 81 -15.46 -24.79 -15.84
CA ASP A 81 -14.69 -23.68 -15.27
C ASP A 81 -13.86 -23.04 -16.39
N GLY A 82 -13.71 -21.72 -16.38
CA GLY A 82 -12.96 -20.96 -17.37
C GLY A 82 -12.09 -19.90 -16.70
N SER A 83 -10.79 -19.87 -17.01
CA SER A 83 -9.86 -18.87 -16.46
C SER A 83 -9.16 -18.07 -17.54
N ALA A 84 -8.95 -16.78 -17.27
CA ALA A 84 -8.23 -15.85 -18.14
C ALA A 84 -7.13 -15.13 -17.35
N ASP A 85 -5.93 -15.05 -17.91
CA ASP A 85 -4.85 -14.20 -17.41
C ASP A 85 -5.04 -12.76 -17.93
N PRO A 86 -5.32 -11.78 -17.05
CA PRO A 86 -5.61 -10.41 -17.44
C PRO A 86 -4.40 -9.65 -18.00
N ASP A 87 -3.17 -10.11 -17.76
CA ASP A 87 -1.95 -9.39 -18.18
C ASP A 87 -1.40 -9.89 -19.54
N SER A 88 -1.70 -11.13 -19.92
CA SER A 88 -1.18 -11.74 -21.16
C SER A 88 -2.25 -12.03 -22.21
N GLY A 89 -3.53 -11.91 -21.85
CA GLY A 89 -4.66 -12.31 -22.69
C GLY A 89 -4.69 -13.81 -23.00
N ARG A 90 -3.87 -14.62 -22.33
CA ARG A 90 -3.84 -16.07 -22.48
C ARG A 90 -4.94 -16.68 -21.63
N THR A 91 -5.76 -17.53 -22.26
CA THR A 91 -6.88 -18.22 -21.63
C THR A 91 -6.54 -19.69 -21.40
N GLY A 92 -7.00 -20.24 -20.28
CA GLY A 92 -6.96 -21.67 -19.99
C GLY A 92 -8.36 -22.25 -20.05
N THR A 93 -8.61 -23.09 -21.05
CA THR A 93 -9.81 -23.94 -21.16
C THR A 93 -9.35 -25.24 -21.81
N ALA A 94 -9.98 -26.38 -21.51
CA ALA A 94 -9.83 -27.53 -22.39
C ALA A 94 -10.31 -27.07 -23.79
N ALA A 95 -9.39 -26.94 -24.75
CA ALA A 95 -9.50 -26.36 -26.10
C ALA A 95 -9.65 -24.82 -26.22
N ILE A 96 -8.96 -24.25 -27.22
CA ILE A 96 -8.50 -22.85 -27.38
C ILE A 96 -9.53 -21.95 -28.08
N THR A 97 -9.86 -20.78 -27.50
CA THR A 97 -10.11 -19.45 -28.16
C THR A 97 -10.10 -18.30 -27.12
N ARG A 98 -10.04 -17.01 -27.57
CA ARG A 98 -9.68 -15.80 -26.78
C ARG A 98 -10.89 -15.03 -26.19
N GLY A 99 -10.78 -14.64 -24.90
CA GLY A 99 -11.41 -13.44 -24.27
C GLY A 99 -12.91 -13.54 -23.95
N ALA A 100 -13.29 -13.37 -22.65
CA ALA A 100 -14.67 -13.44 -22.08
C ALA A 100 -15.53 -14.69 -22.41
N GLU A 101 -15.12 -15.47 -23.41
CA GLU A 101 -15.76 -16.66 -23.98
C GLU A 101 -15.45 -17.94 -23.20
N THR A 102 -14.45 -17.95 -22.30
CA THR A 102 -13.92 -19.19 -21.69
C THR A 102 -14.97 -20.02 -20.93
N GLU A 103 -15.92 -19.34 -20.28
CA GLU A 103 -16.99 -20.01 -19.52
C GLU A 103 -18.09 -20.56 -20.42
N LEU A 104 -18.52 -19.81 -21.45
CA LEU A 104 -19.51 -20.28 -22.43
C LEU A 104 -18.94 -21.38 -23.32
N VAL A 105 -17.65 -21.32 -23.67
CA VAL A 105 -16.94 -22.37 -24.41
C VAL A 105 -16.81 -23.64 -23.57
N ALA A 106 -16.51 -23.54 -22.28
CA ALA A 106 -16.51 -24.70 -21.39
C ALA A 106 -17.89 -25.38 -21.31
N ILE A 107 -18.97 -24.60 -21.30
CA ILE A 107 -20.35 -25.10 -21.37
C ILE A 107 -20.64 -25.76 -22.72
N GLN A 108 -20.23 -25.14 -23.84
CA GLN A 108 -20.42 -25.69 -25.18
C GLN A 108 -19.73 -27.05 -25.33
N LEU A 109 -18.45 -27.15 -24.95
CA LEU A 109 -17.68 -28.39 -25.06
C LEU A 109 -18.24 -29.53 -24.19
N ALA A 110 -18.74 -29.21 -23.00
CA ALA A 110 -19.42 -30.18 -22.15
C ALA A 110 -20.69 -30.74 -22.85
N LEU A 111 -21.46 -29.88 -23.51
CA LEU A 111 -22.68 -30.27 -24.22
C LEU A 111 -22.40 -31.03 -25.52
N GLU A 112 -21.38 -30.65 -26.29
CA GLU A 112 -20.92 -31.40 -27.47
C GLU A 112 -20.44 -32.80 -27.09
N HIS A 113 -19.73 -32.93 -25.96
CA HIS A 113 -19.36 -34.24 -25.44
C HIS A 113 -20.61 -35.04 -25.04
N ALA A 114 -21.57 -34.43 -24.36
CA ALA A 114 -22.80 -35.08 -23.91
C ALA A 114 -23.65 -35.63 -25.07
N GLN A 115 -23.62 -35.00 -26.26
CA GLN A 115 -24.31 -35.51 -27.45
C GLN A 115 -23.83 -36.90 -27.89
N HIS A 116 -22.59 -37.26 -27.59
CA HIS A 116 -21.98 -38.55 -27.96
C HIS A 116 -22.08 -39.62 -26.85
N ARG A 117 -22.69 -39.27 -25.71
CA ARG A 117 -22.91 -40.13 -24.55
C ARG A 117 -24.28 -40.83 -24.65
N ARG A 118 -24.51 -41.91 -23.89
CA ARG A 118 -25.77 -42.68 -23.92
C ARG A 118 -26.67 -42.44 -22.70
N GLU A 119 -26.16 -41.70 -21.73
CA GLU A 119 -26.79 -41.42 -20.43
C GLU A 119 -28.06 -40.58 -20.57
N ARG A 120 -29.12 -40.96 -19.85
CA ARG A 120 -30.44 -40.28 -19.87
C ARG A 120 -30.46 -38.94 -19.17
N THR A 121 -29.61 -38.71 -18.19
CA THR A 121 -29.55 -37.46 -17.44
C THR A 121 -28.20 -36.78 -17.62
N VAL A 122 -28.18 -35.52 -18.04
CA VAL A 122 -26.97 -34.69 -18.12
C VAL A 122 -27.03 -33.63 -17.04
N VAL A 123 -26.07 -33.65 -16.12
CA VAL A 123 -25.96 -32.68 -15.02
C VAL A 123 -24.80 -31.74 -15.30
N LEU A 124 -25.08 -30.44 -15.40
CA LEU A 124 -24.07 -29.42 -15.66
C LEU A 124 -23.89 -28.53 -14.42
N HIS A 125 -22.70 -28.58 -13.84
CA HIS A 125 -22.30 -27.74 -12.72
C HIS A 125 -21.38 -26.61 -13.21
N THR A 126 -21.86 -25.38 -13.11
CA THR A 126 -21.11 -24.16 -13.46
C THR A 126 -21.21 -23.14 -12.34
N ASP A 127 -20.13 -22.43 -12.05
CA ASP A 127 -20.09 -21.28 -11.12
C ASP A 127 -20.18 -19.93 -11.87
N SER A 128 -20.19 -19.97 -13.20
CA SER A 128 -20.35 -18.80 -14.06
C SER A 128 -21.78 -18.27 -14.02
N ARG A 129 -22.02 -17.29 -13.14
CA ARG A 129 -23.28 -16.53 -13.08
C ARG A 129 -23.53 -15.75 -14.39
N THR A 130 -22.47 -15.21 -14.97
CA THR A 130 -22.46 -14.48 -16.24
C THR A 130 -22.85 -15.36 -17.42
N GLY A 131 -22.30 -16.57 -17.52
CA GLY A 131 -22.63 -17.55 -18.55
C GLY A 131 -24.08 -18.03 -18.46
N LEU A 132 -24.58 -18.29 -17.25
CA LEU A 132 -25.99 -18.64 -17.03
C LEU A 132 -26.95 -17.49 -17.40
N GLN A 133 -26.59 -16.24 -17.06
CA GLN A 133 -27.37 -15.06 -17.42
C GLN A 133 -27.41 -14.84 -18.94
N ALA A 134 -26.30 -15.06 -19.65
CA ALA A 134 -26.24 -14.94 -21.10
C ALA A 134 -27.17 -15.95 -21.82
N LEU A 135 -27.25 -17.19 -21.32
CA LEU A 135 -28.14 -18.22 -21.88
C LEU A 135 -29.63 -17.98 -21.61
N GLN A 136 -29.96 -17.11 -20.66
CA GLN A 136 -31.34 -16.78 -20.28
C GLN A 136 -31.86 -15.51 -20.96
N GLN A 137 -31.02 -14.79 -21.71
CA GLN A 137 -31.47 -13.59 -22.41
C GLN A 137 -32.30 -13.95 -23.65
N PRO A 138 -33.48 -13.33 -23.84
CA PRO A 138 -34.32 -13.59 -25.01
C PRO A 138 -33.69 -13.09 -26.33
N TYR A 139 -32.78 -12.12 -26.26
CA TYR A 139 -32.01 -11.60 -27.39
C TYR A 139 -30.57 -11.32 -26.94
N PRO A 140 -29.64 -12.27 -27.05
CA PRO A 140 -28.25 -12.03 -26.66
C PRO A 140 -27.65 -10.94 -27.55
N SER A 141 -27.02 -9.92 -26.95
CA SER A 141 -26.35 -8.83 -27.66
C SER A 141 -24.89 -9.12 -28.00
N ASP A 142 -24.26 -10.05 -27.27
CA ASP A 142 -22.87 -10.51 -27.43
C ASP A 142 -22.82 -12.05 -27.55
N ASN A 143 -21.79 -12.57 -28.22
CA ASN A 143 -21.55 -14.02 -28.39
C ASN A 143 -22.74 -14.81 -28.96
N VAL A 144 -23.55 -14.17 -29.81
CA VAL A 144 -24.82 -14.69 -30.36
C VAL A 144 -24.66 -16.08 -30.99
N GLY A 145 -23.60 -16.30 -31.76
CA GLY A 145 -23.33 -17.61 -32.39
C GLY A 145 -23.08 -18.73 -31.37
N LEU A 146 -22.30 -18.44 -30.33
CA LEU A 146 -21.96 -19.37 -29.26
C LEU A 146 -23.17 -19.69 -28.38
N VAL A 147 -23.93 -18.66 -27.98
CA VAL A 147 -25.18 -18.82 -27.23
C VAL A 147 -26.20 -19.61 -28.03
N THR A 148 -26.33 -19.34 -29.33
CA THR A 148 -27.24 -20.07 -30.23
C THR A 148 -26.84 -21.55 -30.36
N ALA A 149 -25.54 -21.84 -30.48
CA ALA A 149 -25.03 -23.21 -30.54
C ALA A 149 -25.28 -23.99 -29.23
N ILE A 150 -25.09 -23.34 -28.08
CA ILE A 150 -25.38 -23.92 -26.75
C ILE A 150 -26.87 -24.20 -26.61
N LEU A 151 -27.74 -23.23 -26.94
CA LEU A 151 -29.19 -23.40 -26.86
C LEU A 151 -29.70 -24.49 -27.83
N GLY A 152 -29.15 -24.57 -29.04
CA GLY A 152 -29.45 -25.63 -30.00
C GLY A 152 -29.03 -27.01 -29.49
N SER A 153 -27.89 -27.10 -28.81
CA SER A 153 -27.41 -28.35 -28.19
C SER A 153 -28.30 -28.79 -27.02
N LEU A 154 -28.73 -27.85 -26.18
CA LEU A 154 -29.68 -28.11 -25.09
C LEU A 154 -31.04 -28.57 -25.63
N GLN A 155 -31.55 -27.94 -26.70
CA GLN A 155 -32.80 -28.34 -27.36
C GLN A 155 -32.69 -29.73 -28.00
N SER A 156 -31.57 -30.03 -28.66
CA SER A 156 -31.31 -31.35 -29.25
C SER A 156 -31.30 -32.46 -28.20
N LEU A 157 -30.59 -32.24 -27.07
CA LEU A 157 -30.55 -33.20 -25.96
C LEU A 157 -31.93 -33.38 -25.32
N ALA A 158 -32.70 -32.30 -25.15
CA ALA A 158 -34.08 -32.37 -24.65
C ALA A 158 -35.02 -33.12 -25.61
N ALA A 159 -34.89 -32.92 -26.92
CA ALA A 159 -35.67 -33.62 -27.95
C ALA A 159 -35.37 -35.13 -28.00
N GLN A 160 -34.16 -35.54 -27.58
CA GLN A 160 -33.79 -36.94 -27.36
C GLN A 160 -34.34 -37.53 -26.06
N GLY A 161 -35.18 -36.78 -25.33
CA GLY A 161 -35.78 -37.21 -24.06
C GLY A 161 -34.81 -37.19 -22.87
N ARG A 162 -33.67 -36.48 -22.98
CA ARG A 162 -32.69 -36.40 -21.90
C ARG A 162 -33.04 -35.28 -20.92
N ARG A 163 -32.88 -35.57 -19.62
CA ARG A 163 -33.10 -34.59 -18.55
C ARG A 163 -31.82 -33.79 -18.34
N ILE A 164 -31.90 -32.47 -18.52
CA ILE A 164 -30.78 -31.56 -18.29
C ILE A 164 -31.00 -30.85 -16.96
N VAL A 165 -30.05 -30.99 -16.03
CA VAL A 165 -30.10 -30.36 -14.71
C VAL A 165 -28.89 -29.45 -14.57
N SER A 166 -29.12 -28.15 -14.44
CA SER A 166 -28.06 -27.22 -14.04
C SER A 166 -28.13 -26.99 -12.54
N SER A 167 -27.01 -27.08 -11.84
CA SER A 167 -26.94 -26.59 -10.46
C SER A 167 -25.65 -25.83 -10.22
N PRO A 168 -25.73 -24.65 -9.58
CA PRO A 168 -24.53 -23.89 -9.26
C PRO A 168 -23.64 -24.73 -8.36
N ARG A 169 -22.36 -24.81 -8.70
CA ARG A 169 -21.36 -25.47 -7.83
C ARG A 169 -21.44 -24.77 -6.47
N SER A 170 -21.77 -25.50 -5.41
CA SER A 170 -21.70 -24.93 -4.07
C SER A 170 -20.25 -24.51 -3.82
N PRO A 171 -19.99 -23.25 -3.40
CA PRO A 171 -18.67 -22.93 -2.89
C PRO A 171 -18.41 -23.88 -1.73
N VAL A 172 -17.25 -24.55 -1.76
CA VAL A 172 -16.70 -25.19 -0.56
C VAL A 172 -16.86 -24.18 0.56
N SER A 173 -17.61 -24.57 1.59
CA SER A 173 -17.84 -23.84 2.83
C SER A 173 -16.71 -22.86 3.15
N SER A 174 -16.85 -21.61 2.71
CA SER A 174 -16.50 -20.53 3.59
C SER A 174 -17.58 -20.61 4.67
N ALA A 175 -17.23 -21.25 5.79
CA ALA A 175 -17.52 -20.53 7.01
C ALA A 175 -17.13 -19.08 6.71
N ALA A 176 -17.99 -18.11 7.01
CA ALA A 176 -17.45 -16.81 7.31
C ALA A 176 -16.47 -17.06 8.47
N MET A 177 -15.22 -17.44 8.13
CA MET A 177 -14.08 -17.01 8.89
C MET A 177 -14.27 -15.52 8.81
N GLU A 178 -14.80 -14.93 9.88
CA GLU A 178 -14.63 -13.51 10.10
C GLU A 178 -13.19 -13.20 9.71
N GLU A 179 -13.04 -12.38 8.67
CA GLU A 179 -11.72 -12.00 8.21
C GLU A 179 -11.06 -11.34 9.42
N ARG A 180 -10.06 -12.02 9.99
CA ARG A 180 -9.46 -11.60 11.25
C ARG A 180 -8.97 -10.17 11.06
N THR A 181 -9.30 -9.31 12.02
CA THR A 181 -8.85 -7.93 11.98
C THR A 181 -7.32 -7.88 12.09
N PRO A 182 -6.67 -6.82 11.59
CA PRO A 182 -5.23 -6.61 11.81
C PRO A 182 -4.81 -6.77 13.27
N GLN A 183 -5.65 -6.32 14.20
CA GLN A 183 -5.41 -6.43 15.65
C GLN A 183 -5.47 -7.88 16.13
N GLN A 184 -6.46 -8.66 15.68
CA GLN A 184 -6.53 -10.09 16.00
C GLN A 184 -5.32 -10.85 15.46
N LEU A 185 -4.86 -10.50 14.26
CA LEU A 185 -3.65 -11.10 13.68
C LEU A 185 -2.38 -10.72 14.45
N LEU A 186 -2.27 -9.48 14.94
CA LEU A 186 -1.16 -9.10 15.82
C LEU A 186 -1.15 -9.91 17.13
N GLN A 187 -2.33 -10.22 17.68
CA GLN A 187 -2.43 -10.99 18.92
C GLN A 187 -1.69 -12.32 18.86
N GLU A 188 -1.73 -12.99 17.71
CA GLU A 188 -1.06 -14.27 17.45
C GLU A 188 0.47 -14.18 17.51
N HIS A 189 1.03 -12.97 17.42
CA HIS A 189 2.47 -12.72 17.46
C HIS A 189 2.96 -12.22 18.83
N LEU A 190 2.09 -11.69 19.70
CA LEU A 190 2.51 -11.00 20.93
C LEU A 190 3.33 -11.90 21.87
N GLU A 191 2.93 -13.17 22.05
CA GLU A 191 3.67 -14.08 22.93
C GLU A 191 5.10 -14.38 22.45
N GLN A 192 5.30 -14.41 21.13
CA GLN A 192 6.63 -14.59 20.54
C GLN A 192 7.44 -13.30 20.66
N LEU A 193 6.82 -12.15 20.39
CA LEU A 193 7.47 -10.84 20.52
C LEU A 193 7.90 -10.55 21.96
N ALA A 194 7.08 -10.91 22.96
CA ALA A 194 7.39 -10.73 24.37
C ALA A 194 8.63 -11.50 24.86
N LYS A 195 9.09 -12.50 24.08
CA LYS A 195 10.28 -13.32 24.37
C LYS A 195 11.53 -12.87 23.62
N VAL A 196 11.43 -11.83 22.80
CA VAL A 196 12.56 -11.34 22.00
C VAL A 196 13.55 -10.64 22.90
N GLU A 197 14.81 -11.06 22.84
CA GLU A 197 15.91 -10.39 23.52
C GLU A 197 16.47 -9.27 22.63
N GLN A 198 16.89 -8.17 23.26
CA GLN A 198 17.65 -7.14 22.57
C GLN A 198 18.98 -7.74 22.08
N PRO A 199 19.47 -7.34 20.89
CA PRO A 199 20.77 -7.80 20.44
C PRO A 199 21.87 -7.31 21.39
N PRO A 200 22.99 -8.03 21.48
CA PRO A 200 24.12 -7.60 22.31
C PRO A 200 24.60 -6.22 21.88
N ARG A 201 25.27 -5.53 22.81
CA ARG A 201 26.02 -4.33 22.47
C ARG A 201 27.18 -4.70 21.53
N VAL A 202 27.48 -3.81 20.61
CA VAL A 202 28.58 -3.95 19.63
C VAL A 202 29.69 -2.97 19.98
N THR A 203 30.92 -3.34 19.64
CA THR A 203 32.08 -2.46 19.89
C THR A 203 32.24 -1.44 18.77
N LEU A 204 32.90 -0.31 19.05
CA LEU A 204 33.26 0.66 18.02
C LEU A 204 34.12 0.03 16.91
N ASP A 205 35.11 -0.77 17.30
CA ASP A 205 36.03 -1.46 16.38
C ASP A 205 35.30 -2.43 15.43
N GLU A 206 34.30 -3.16 15.92
CA GLU A 206 33.48 -4.03 15.08
C GLU A 206 32.76 -3.26 13.98
N VAL A 207 32.11 -2.14 14.33
CA VAL A 207 31.38 -1.31 13.36
C VAL A 207 32.33 -0.62 12.40
N VAL A 208 33.49 -0.13 12.86
CA VAL A 208 34.53 0.44 11.99
C VAL A 208 35.06 -0.61 11.01
N SER A 209 35.27 -1.85 11.47
CA SER A 209 35.72 -2.96 10.63
C SER A 209 34.70 -3.33 9.55
N LEU A 210 33.41 -3.42 9.91
CA LEU A 210 32.32 -3.65 8.96
C LEU A 210 32.20 -2.50 7.95
N SER A 211 32.32 -1.27 8.43
CA SER A 211 32.29 -0.07 7.59
C SER A 211 33.44 -0.04 6.58
N ASP A 212 34.64 -0.47 6.96
CA ASP A 212 35.80 -0.57 6.05
C ASP A 212 35.69 -1.71 5.04
N GLN A 213 34.91 -2.74 5.34
CA GLN A 213 34.60 -3.85 4.45
C GLN A 213 33.35 -3.60 3.59
N PHE A 214 32.67 -2.47 3.77
CA PHE A 214 31.45 -2.15 3.03
C PHE A 214 31.74 -2.08 1.52
N PRO A 215 30.92 -2.74 0.66
CA PRO A 215 31.28 -2.98 -0.74
C PRO A 215 31.31 -1.72 -1.61
N VAL A 216 30.74 -0.60 -1.15
CA VAL A 216 30.76 0.67 -1.87
C VAL A 216 31.59 1.69 -1.13
N ARG A 217 32.41 2.42 -1.90
CA ARG A 217 33.30 3.45 -1.35
C ARG A 217 32.48 4.59 -0.77
N PHE A 218 32.79 4.97 0.46
CA PHE A 218 32.36 6.23 1.06
C PHE A 218 32.94 7.44 0.28
N PRO A 219 32.10 8.28 -0.34
CA PRO A 219 32.57 9.47 -1.06
C PRO A 219 33.29 10.50 -0.16
N THR A 220 32.85 10.63 1.09
CA THR A 220 33.47 11.51 2.10
C THR A 220 33.95 10.67 3.28
N GLN A 221 35.01 11.13 3.97
CA GLN A 221 35.58 10.42 5.12
C GLN A 221 35.36 11.15 6.45
N THR A 222 34.90 12.40 6.39
CA THR A 222 34.89 13.35 7.51
C THR A 222 33.91 12.98 8.62
N ALA A 223 32.74 12.45 8.25
CA ALA A 223 31.72 12.01 9.21
C ALA A 223 31.86 10.53 9.63
N ARG A 224 32.94 9.85 9.22
CA ARG A 224 33.15 8.44 9.58
C ARG A 224 33.66 8.30 11.01
N LEU A 225 33.15 7.32 11.74
CA LEU A 225 33.51 6.97 13.12
C LEU A 225 35.02 6.89 13.33
N LYS A 226 35.74 6.19 12.45
CA LYS A 226 37.21 6.07 12.54
C LYS A 226 37.94 7.40 12.35
N THR A 227 37.40 8.29 11.52
CA THR A 227 37.97 9.62 11.28
C THR A 227 37.71 10.53 12.47
N LEU A 228 36.50 10.48 13.04
CA LEU A 228 36.11 11.22 14.22
C LEU A 228 36.96 10.82 15.44
N LEU A 229 37.16 9.52 15.65
CA LEU A 229 38.03 9.00 16.71
C LEU A 229 39.47 9.45 16.54
N LYS A 230 40.05 9.26 15.34
CA LYS A 230 41.43 9.67 15.03
C LYS A 230 41.63 11.18 15.15
N GLY A 231 40.62 11.96 14.81
CA GLY A 231 40.63 13.42 14.89
C GLY A 231 40.43 13.95 16.31
N GLY A 232 40.13 13.10 17.29
CA GLY A 232 39.85 13.52 18.67
C GLY A 232 38.54 14.33 18.81
N VAL A 233 37.59 14.15 17.89
CA VAL A 233 36.29 14.85 17.95
C VAL A 233 35.48 14.35 19.15
N HIS A 234 35.50 13.03 19.37
CA HIS A 234 34.95 12.36 20.55
C HIS A 234 35.82 11.17 20.92
N ASP A 235 35.73 10.74 22.18
CA ASP A 235 36.38 9.52 22.64
C ASP A 235 35.64 8.26 22.16
N GLU A 236 36.34 7.12 22.28
CA GLU A 236 35.84 5.81 21.88
C GLU A 236 34.54 5.44 22.60
N ALA A 237 34.45 5.70 23.91
CA ALA A 237 33.28 5.38 24.71
C ALA A 237 32.02 6.12 24.23
N THR A 238 32.13 7.40 23.90
CA THR A 238 31.01 8.21 23.37
C THR A 238 30.57 7.71 22.00
N LEU A 239 31.51 7.43 21.11
CA LEU A 239 31.19 6.91 19.77
C LEU A 239 30.55 5.51 19.84
N GLU A 240 31.02 4.64 20.73
CA GLU A 240 30.42 3.34 20.97
C GLU A 240 29.00 3.45 21.55
N GLU A 241 28.74 4.42 22.44
CA GLU A 241 27.40 4.67 22.93
C GLU A 241 26.46 5.13 21.81
N HIS A 242 26.90 6.03 20.93
CA HIS A 242 26.14 6.44 19.76
C HIS A 242 25.81 5.27 18.83
N VAL A 243 26.78 4.40 18.55
CA VAL A 243 26.59 3.15 17.80
C VAL A 243 25.50 2.26 18.43
N ASN A 244 25.57 2.06 19.74
CA ASN A 244 24.65 1.18 20.47
C ASN A 244 23.25 1.80 20.69
N SER A 245 23.16 3.13 20.59
CA SER A 245 21.91 3.88 20.65
C SER A 245 21.02 3.72 19.41
N ALA A 246 21.56 3.16 18.33
CA ALA A 246 20.84 3.00 17.07
C ALA A 246 19.81 1.86 17.12
N TYR A 247 18.57 2.13 16.68
CA TYR A 247 17.54 1.10 16.53
C TYR A 247 16.48 1.48 15.48
N PRO A 248 15.81 0.48 14.85
CA PRO A 248 14.60 0.72 14.09
C PRO A 248 13.42 1.02 15.02
N VAL A 249 12.54 1.93 14.60
CA VAL A 249 11.33 2.32 15.33
C VAL A 249 10.12 2.40 14.40
N VAL A 250 8.97 1.90 14.86
CA VAL A 250 7.69 1.95 14.14
C VAL A 250 6.59 2.48 15.04
N HIS A 251 5.59 3.15 14.45
CA HIS A 251 4.37 3.46 15.18
C HIS A 251 3.61 2.17 15.54
N GLU A 252 2.98 2.10 16.72
CA GLU A 252 2.28 0.88 17.17
C GLU A 252 1.20 0.39 16.21
N ARG A 253 0.54 1.32 15.50
CA ARG A 253 -0.48 1.03 14.47
C ARG A 253 0.09 0.29 13.25
N VAL A 254 1.41 0.29 13.05
CA VAL A 254 2.06 -0.42 11.94
C VAL A 254 2.15 -1.93 12.23
N LEU A 255 2.27 -2.35 13.49
CA LEU A 255 2.39 -3.78 13.83
C LEU A 255 1.18 -4.62 13.39
N PRO A 256 -0.08 -4.19 13.62
CA PRO A 256 -1.25 -4.85 13.05
C PRO A 256 -1.20 -4.98 11.52
N LEU A 257 -0.75 -3.93 10.82
CA LEU A 257 -0.61 -3.96 9.36
C LEU A 257 0.44 -4.99 8.92
N LEU A 258 1.58 -5.09 9.61
CA LEU A 258 2.60 -6.10 9.29
C LEU A 258 2.07 -7.53 9.47
N ALA A 259 1.32 -7.78 10.55
CA ALA A 259 0.66 -9.07 10.78
C ALA A 259 -0.38 -9.37 9.69
N ALA A 260 -1.23 -8.40 9.35
CA ALA A 260 -2.21 -8.51 8.27
C ALA A 260 -1.56 -8.75 6.90
N PHE A 261 -0.45 -8.09 6.62
CA PHE A 261 0.32 -8.27 5.40
C PHE A 261 0.87 -9.70 5.28
N LEU A 262 1.52 -10.22 6.33
CA LEU A 262 2.02 -11.59 6.35
C LEU A 262 0.88 -12.59 6.15
N HIS A 263 -0.22 -12.41 6.87
CA HIS A 263 -1.40 -13.24 6.73
C HIS A 263 -1.91 -13.22 5.28
N PHE A 264 -2.06 -12.05 4.69
CA PHE A 264 -2.52 -11.90 3.31
C PHE A 264 -1.57 -12.59 2.33
N LYS A 265 -0.26 -12.32 2.42
CA LYS A 265 0.72 -12.85 1.47
C LYS A 265 0.85 -14.37 1.54
N ARG A 266 0.66 -14.98 2.71
CA ARG A 266 0.66 -16.44 2.86
C ARG A 266 -0.55 -17.10 2.22
N ASN A 267 -1.74 -16.52 2.38
CA ASN A 267 -3.00 -17.14 1.96
C ASN A 267 -3.40 -16.76 0.53
N HIS A 268 -3.05 -15.56 0.08
CA HIS A 268 -3.51 -14.97 -1.18
C HIS A 268 -2.37 -14.45 -2.07
N GLY A 269 -1.13 -14.43 -1.58
CA GLY A 269 0.03 -14.05 -2.38
C GLY A 269 0.27 -15.03 -3.54
N ARG A 270 1.02 -14.60 -4.54
CA ARG A 270 1.44 -15.40 -5.69
C ARG A 270 2.39 -16.52 -5.27
N LYS A 271 2.67 -17.46 -6.19
CA LYS A 271 3.57 -18.60 -5.90
C LYS A 271 4.92 -18.16 -5.30
N LYS A 272 5.62 -17.24 -5.96
CA LYS A 272 6.92 -16.69 -5.53
C LYS A 272 6.84 -15.95 -4.18
N GLU A 273 5.74 -15.23 -3.97
CA GLU A 273 5.47 -14.58 -2.68
C GLU A 273 5.31 -15.62 -1.57
N ARG A 274 4.47 -16.64 -1.76
CA ARG A 274 4.24 -17.69 -0.75
C ARG A 274 5.51 -18.48 -0.43
N GLU A 275 6.37 -18.71 -1.42
CA GLU A 275 7.70 -19.32 -1.21
C GLU A 275 8.56 -18.52 -0.22
N VAL A 276 8.44 -17.19 -0.21
CA VAL A 276 9.14 -16.31 0.73
C VAL A 276 8.36 -16.17 2.05
N TYR A 277 7.07 -15.83 2.01
CA TYR A 277 6.30 -15.44 3.22
C TYR A 277 5.81 -16.60 4.08
N SER A 278 5.79 -17.84 3.56
CA SER A 278 5.31 -19.02 4.32
C SER A 278 6.10 -19.27 5.60
N SER A 279 7.39 -18.90 5.64
CA SER A 279 8.26 -19.11 6.80
C SER A 279 8.55 -17.85 7.62
N LEU A 280 8.20 -16.65 7.14
CA LEU A 280 8.62 -15.38 7.78
C LEU A 280 7.72 -15.00 8.95
N GLY A 281 8.27 -14.84 10.15
CA GLY A 281 7.61 -14.15 11.27
C GLY A 281 7.57 -12.63 11.10
N LEU A 282 6.95 -11.95 12.06
CA LEU A 282 6.81 -10.49 12.05
C LEU A 282 8.18 -9.79 12.07
N LEU A 283 9.09 -10.24 12.93
CA LEU A 283 10.44 -9.68 12.97
C LEU A 283 11.25 -10.03 11.71
N ASP A 284 11.06 -11.20 11.10
CA ASP A 284 11.72 -11.51 9.83
C ASP A 284 11.27 -10.57 8.71
N LEU A 285 9.99 -10.18 8.70
CA LEU A 285 9.50 -9.14 7.78
C LEU A 285 10.19 -7.80 8.04
N VAL A 286 10.26 -7.35 9.30
CA VAL A 286 10.96 -6.09 9.65
C VAL A 286 12.43 -6.14 9.22
N ASP A 287 13.10 -7.27 9.44
CA ASP A 287 14.50 -7.44 9.04
C ASP A 287 14.65 -7.37 7.50
N ARG A 288 13.68 -7.89 6.74
CA ARG A 288 13.63 -7.70 5.29
C ARG A 288 13.47 -6.23 4.92
N LEU A 289 12.56 -5.50 5.57
CA LEU A 289 12.36 -4.06 5.33
C LEU A 289 13.62 -3.23 5.59
N LEU A 290 14.50 -3.69 6.49
CA LEU A 290 15.78 -3.03 6.81
C LEU A 290 16.94 -3.46 5.89
N LYS A 291 16.98 -4.73 5.46
CA LYS A 291 18.18 -5.35 4.85
C LYS A 291 18.04 -5.65 3.35
N LYS A 292 16.82 -5.80 2.83
CA LYS A 292 16.58 -6.17 1.41
C LYS A 292 16.53 -4.97 0.48
N ARG A 293 17.27 -3.92 0.84
CA ARG A 293 17.39 -2.67 0.09
C ARG A 293 18.58 -2.70 -0.87
N PRO A 294 18.48 -2.12 -2.08
CA PRO A 294 19.66 -1.71 -2.83
C PRO A 294 20.41 -0.59 -2.07
N ILE A 295 21.63 -0.31 -2.48
CA ILE A 295 22.45 0.76 -1.91
C ILE A 295 21.84 2.12 -2.28
N VAL A 296 21.40 2.24 -3.53
CA VAL A 296 20.82 3.45 -4.11
C VAL A 296 19.50 3.10 -4.76
N PHE A 297 18.49 3.97 -4.63
CA PHE A 297 17.20 3.88 -5.31
C PHE A 297 16.50 5.24 -5.29
N TYR A 298 16.26 5.84 -6.46
CA TYR A 298 15.59 7.15 -6.56
C TYR A 298 14.97 7.40 -7.93
N ASN A 299 14.25 8.52 -8.04
CA ASN A 299 13.56 9.02 -9.25
C ASN A 299 12.37 8.14 -9.74
N PRO A 300 11.53 8.68 -10.64
CA PRO A 300 10.41 7.94 -11.24
C PRO A 300 10.80 6.67 -12.01
N SER A 301 12.03 6.60 -12.52
CA SER A 301 12.53 5.46 -13.30
C SER A 301 13.17 4.35 -12.44
N ASP A 302 13.11 4.46 -11.11
CA ASP A 302 13.76 3.52 -10.17
C ASP A 302 15.24 3.31 -10.49
N VAL A 303 16.02 4.39 -10.60
CA VAL A 303 17.47 4.27 -10.81
C VAL A 303 18.08 3.65 -9.55
N TYR A 304 18.83 2.56 -9.69
CA TYR A 304 19.37 1.81 -8.55
C TYR A 304 20.84 1.42 -8.68
N VAL A 305 21.45 1.17 -7.51
CA VAL A 305 22.72 0.45 -7.35
C VAL A 305 22.48 -0.68 -6.35
N LEU A 306 22.64 -1.92 -6.78
CA LEU A 306 22.45 -3.11 -5.96
C LEU A 306 23.64 -3.30 -5.00
N ARG A 307 23.46 -4.19 -4.02
CA ARG A 307 24.46 -4.48 -2.97
C ARG A 307 25.77 -5.07 -3.49
N ASP A 308 25.76 -5.63 -4.69
CA ASP A 308 26.96 -6.12 -5.39
C ASP A 308 27.59 -5.07 -6.31
N GLY A 309 27.09 -3.83 -6.29
CA GLY A 309 27.55 -2.73 -7.12
C GLY A 309 26.95 -2.69 -8.53
N SER A 310 26.10 -3.65 -8.92
CA SER A 310 25.44 -3.58 -10.22
C SER A 310 24.42 -2.43 -10.29
N GLU A 311 24.44 -1.69 -11.40
CA GLU A 311 23.56 -0.55 -11.62
C GLU A 311 22.44 -0.90 -12.61
N GLY A 312 21.33 -0.18 -12.52
CA GLY A 312 20.25 -0.28 -13.49
C GLY A 312 19.14 0.72 -13.22
N CYS A 313 18.04 0.54 -13.94
CA CYS A 313 16.80 1.25 -13.69
C CYS A 313 15.60 0.32 -13.96
N ASP A 314 14.45 0.66 -13.38
CA ASP A 314 13.18 -0.05 -13.53
C ASP A 314 13.20 -1.53 -13.07
N GLY A 315 12.09 -2.25 -13.26
CA GLY A 315 11.99 -3.69 -13.03
C GLY A 315 11.64 -4.11 -11.59
N PHE A 316 11.68 -3.18 -10.63
CA PHE A 316 11.25 -3.46 -9.25
C PHE A 316 9.75 -3.78 -9.13
N GLN A 317 8.90 -3.30 -10.05
CA GLN A 317 7.49 -3.66 -10.13
C GLN A 317 7.24 -5.13 -10.43
N ASP A 318 8.22 -5.83 -11.02
CA ASP A 318 8.09 -7.25 -11.36
C ASP A 318 8.51 -8.15 -10.20
N ILE A 319 9.17 -7.63 -9.16
CA ILE A 319 9.65 -8.42 -8.00
C ILE A 319 8.47 -9.07 -7.26
N GLY A 320 8.50 -10.39 -7.11
CA GLY A 320 7.40 -11.19 -6.55
C GLY A 320 6.34 -11.59 -7.57
N HIS A 321 6.44 -11.14 -8.82
CA HIS A 321 5.59 -11.58 -9.94
C HIS A 321 6.26 -12.70 -10.74
N SER A 322 5.52 -13.31 -11.68
CA SER A 322 6.07 -14.29 -12.62
C SER A 322 7.14 -13.71 -13.55
N LYS A 323 7.15 -12.37 -13.72
CA LYS A 323 8.09 -11.63 -14.56
C LYS A 323 9.39 -11.23 -13.84
N GLU A 324 9.52 -11.45 -12.52
CA GLU A 324 10.79 -11.14 -11.83
C GLU A 324 11.96 -11.86 -12.51
N HIS A 325 13.08 -11.17 -12.67
CA HIS A 325 14.20 -11.65 -13.47
C HIS A 325 15.56 -11.14 -13.00
N GLY A 326 16.62 -11.81 -13.42
CA GLY A 326 17.99 -11.42 -13.10
C GLY A 326 18.22 -11.39 -11.59
N ARG A 327 18.74 -10.25 -11.09
CA ARG A 327 19.03 -10.03 -9.66
C ARG A 327 17.85 -9.42 -8.90
N LEU A 328 16.86 -8.88 -9.61
CA LEU A 328 15.67 -8.28 -9.03
C LEU A 328 14.63 -9.38 -8.75
N ILE A 329 14.84 -10.11 -7.66
CA ILE A 329 13.95 -11.20 -7.22
C ILE A 329 13.58 -11.02 -5.74
N LEU A 330 12.38 -11.47 -5.38
CA LEU A 330 11.81 -11.21 -4.04
C LEU A 330 12.66 -11.78 -2.91
N LYS A 331 13.41 -12.85 -3.17
CA LYS A 331 14.33 -13.43 -2.20
C LYS A 331 15.40 -12.42 -1.74
N ASP A 332 15.86 -11.56 -2.65
CA ASP A 332 17.04 -10.72 -2.45
C ASP A 332 16.71 -9.23 -2.33
N TYR A 333 15.59 -8.78 -2.90
CA TYR A 333 15.16 -7.38 -2.85
C TYR A 333 13.68 -7.26 -2.55
N MET A 334 13.29 -6.08 -2.05
CA MET A 334 11.91 -5.78 -1.71
C MET A 334 11.03 -5.66 -2.96
N SER A 335 9.80 -6.19 -2.88
CA SER A 335 8.75 -5.80 -3.82
C SER A 335 8.18 -4.42 -3.49
N TYR A 336 7.44 -3.80 -4.41
CA TYR A 336 6.75 -2.53 -4.17
C TYR A 336 5.80 -2.56 -2.96
N ASP A 337 5.18 -3.71 -2.72
CA ASP A 337 4.33 -3.90 -1.54
C ASP A 337 5.16 -3.84 -0.24
N GLU A 338 6.37 -4.39 -0.22
CA GLU A 338 7.31 -4.27 0.90
C GLU A 338 7.88 -2.85 1.01
N MET A 339 8.16 -2.16 -0.09
CA MET A 339 8.64 -0.77 -0.07
C MET A 339 7.65 0.16 0.64
N LYS A 340 6.36 -0.01 0.41
CA LYS A 340 5.33 0.80 1.07
C LYS A 340 5.28 0.57 2.58
N LEU A 341 5.51 -0.67 3.05
CA LEU A 341 5.68 -0.97 4.48
C LEU A 341 6.99 -0.39 5.02
N SER A 342 8.07 -0.51 4.25
CA SER A 342 9.41 0.01 4.55
C SER A 342 9.38 1.53 4.77
N ALA A 343 8.49 2.25 4.08
CA ALA A 343 8.27 3.67 4.27
C ALA A 343 7.71 4.06 5.65
N LEU A 344 7.25 3.08 6.44
CA LEU A 344 6.72 3.28 7.81
C LEU A 344 7.72 2.84 8.89
N VAL A 345 8.93 2.42 8.51
CA VAL A 345 10.01 2.03 9.41
C VAL A 345 11.06 3.14 9.47
N ALA A 346 11.20 3.77 10.63
CA ALA A 346 12.25 4.77 10.87
C ALA A 346 13.46 4.13 11.55
N VAL A 347 14.61 4.82 11.50
CA VAL A 347 15.81 4.44 12.27
C VAL A 347 16.30 5.67 13.04
N SER A 348 16.52 5.51 14.34
CA SER A 348 16.92 6.58 15.25
C SER A 348 18.26 6.26 15.91
N SER A 349 19.12 7.26 16.08
CA SER A 349 20.34 7.18 16.87
C SER A 349 20.77 8.53 17.44
N HIS A 350 21.53 8.53 18.53
CA HIS A 350 22.42 9.65 18.83
C HIS A 350 23.53 9.67 17.78
N SER A 351 23.87 10.85 17.28
CA SER A 351 24.91 11.04 16.27
C SER A 351 25.81 12.21 16.61
N VAL A 352 27.05 12.12 16.13
CA VAL A 352 27.95 13.27 15.99
C VAL A 352 27.55 14.04 14.74
N PHE A 353 27.53 15.37 14.83
CA PHE A 353 27.38 16.28 13.71
C PHE A 353 28.73 16.94 13.42
N ILE A 354 29.02 17.20 12.15
CA ILE A 354 30.28 17.86 11.74
C ILE A 354 30.06 19.23 11.10
N ASN A 355 28.82 19.60 10.81
CA ASN A 355 28.41 20.90 10.29
C ASN A 355 26.92 21.14 10.58
N ASP A 356 26.33 22.20 10.03
CA ASP A 356 24.95 22.62 10.28
C ASP A 356 23.87 21.75 9.60
N GLY A 357 24.24 20.74 8.80
CA GLY A 357 23.27 19.89 8.10
C GLY A 357 22.67 20.51 6.84
N GLY A 358 23.16 21.66 6.38
CA GLY A 358 22.66 22.32 5.18
C GLY A 358 22.82 21.46 3.91
N ARG A 359 21.92 21.58 2.94
CA ARG A 359 21.89 20.76 1.70
C ARG A 359 23.23 20.76 0.92
N HIS A 360 23.97 21.85 0.98
CA HIS A 360 25.24 22.02 0.26
C HIS A 360 26.48 21.81 1.14
N ASN A 361 26.34 21.19 2.31
CA ASN A 361 27.45 20.99 3.24
C ASN A 361 28.56 20.08 2.66
N ARG A 362 28.20 19.12 1.80
CA ARG A 362 29.11 18.26 1.02
C ARG A 362 30.20 17.55 1.83
N GLY A 363 29.98 17.34 3.13
CA GLY A 363 30.91 16.64 4.01
C GLY A 363 32.00 17.55 4.56
N LEU A 364 31.89 18.86 4.42
CA LEU A 364 32.87 19.81 4.93
C LEU A 364 32.60 20.06 6.42
N PRO A 365 33.58 19.82 7.32
CA PRO A 365 33.43 20.19 8.72
C PRO A 365 33.31 21.72 8.89
N ALA A 366 32.47 22.18 9.81
CA ALA A 366 32.29 23.59 10.15
C ALA A 366 32.86 23.91 11.54
N SER A 367 32.92 25.20 11.90
CA SER A 367 33.19 25.61 13.28
C SER A 367 32.02 25.21 14.18
N SER A 368 32.32 24.70 15.38
CA SER A 368 31.32 24.27 16.38
C SER A 368 30.41 25.40 16.89
N ASP A 369 30.75 26.66 16.62
CA ASP A 369 29.91 27.80 17.03
C ASP A 369 28.60 27.91 16.24
N ASN A 370 28.51 27.27 15.07
CA ASN A 370 27.38 27.41 14.14
C ASN A 370 26.41 26.21 14.16
N PHE A 371 26.77 25.12 14.86
CA PHE A 371 25.97 23.90 14.90
C PHE A 371 26.15 23.17 16.23
N VAL A 372 25.15 22.37 16.62
CA VAL A 372 25.23 21.53 17.82
C VAL A 372 26.11 20.32 17.51
N PRO A 373 27.13 19.97 18.32
CA PRO A 373 28.07 18.90 17.98
C PRO A 373 27.47 17.49 18.05
N THR A 374 26.42 17.30 18.85
CA THR A 374 25.75 16.00 19.02
C THR A 374 24.26 16.19 19.22
N GLY A 375 23.46 15.26 18.71
CA GLY A 375 22.02 15.21 18.94
C GLY A 375 21.45 13.87 18.49
N VAL A 376 20.12 13.78 18.45
CA VAL A 376 19.43 12.62 17.88
C VAL A 376 19.07 12.93 16.44
N ILE A 377 19.32 11.98 15.55
CA ILE A 377 18.88 12.05 14.15
C ILE A 377 18.04 10.83 13.81
N VAL A 378 16.91 11.07 13.15
CA VAL A 378 15.94 10.03 12.79
C VAL A 378 15.75 10.00 11.28
N GLY A 379 16.07 8.87 10.64
CA GLY A 379 15.75 8.65 9.23
C GLY A 379 14.28 8.29 9.08
N GLN A 380 13.51 9.12 8.38
CA GLN A 380 12.09 8.91 8.12
C GLN A 380 11.78 8.99 6.63
N VAL A 381 10.80 8.22 6.17
CA VAL A 381 10.47 8.13 4.75
C VAL A 381 9.21 8.92 4.42
N GLY A 382 9.36 9.86 3.47
CA GLY A 382 8.26 10.65 2.93
C GLY A 382 7.30 9.85 2.05
N ALA A 383 6.19 10.47 1.66
CA ALA A 383 5.28 9.89 0.68
C ALA A 383 5.86 10.00 -0.74
N ARG A 384 5.77 8.93 -1.53
CA ARG A 384 6.28 8.89 -2.91
C ARG A 384 5.13 8.83 -3.91
N PHE A 385 5.01 9.88 -4.72
CA PHE A 385 4.01 10.01 -5.80
C PHE A 385 4.60 9.97 -7.21
N GLU A 386 5.92 9.80 -7.32
CA GLU A 386 6.67 9.85 -8.59
C GLU A 386 6.32 8.73 -9.58
N ARG A 387 5.67 7.65 -9.11
CA ARG A 387 5.21 6.55 -9.93
C ARG A 387 3.72 6.32 -9.76
N GLU A 388 2.98 6.53 -10.85
CA GLU A 388 1.56 6.25 -10.92
C GLU A 388 1.26 4.78 -10.57
N GLY A 389 0.21 4.56 -9.77
CA GLY A 389 -0.29 3.23 -9.41
C GLY A 389 0.53 2.49 -8.34
N LEU A 390 1.58 3.11 -7.80
CA LEU A 390 2.51 2.50 -6.83
C LEU A 390 2.64 3.36 -5.57
N MET A 391 3.08 2.75 -4.46
CA MET A 391 3.32 3.44 -3.18
C MET A 391 2.06 4.20 -2.69
N GLU A 392 2.21 5.44 -2.22
CA GLU A 392 1.11 6.27 -1.73
C GLU A 392 0.10 6.66 -2.82
N TRP A 393 0.42 6.51 -4.11
CA TRP A 393 -0.57 6.70 -5.20
C TRP A 393 -1.78 5.77 -5.04
N GLN A 394 -1.56 4.55 -4.54
CA GLN A 394 -2.62 3.55 -4.35
C GLN A 394 -3.64 3.97 -3.29
N ASP A 395 -3.26 4.85 -2.37
CA ASP A 395 -4.04 5.21 -1.19
C ASP A 395 -4.58 6.64 -1.26
N CYS A 396 -3.74 7.57 -1.70
CA CYS A 396 -4.04 9.00 -1.69
C CYS A 396 -4.57 9.51 -3.03
N VAL A 397 -4.34 8.80 -4.15
CA VAL A 397 -4.81 9.24 -5.47
C VAL A 397 -5.96 8.36 -5.93
N VAL A 398 -7.05 9.00 -6.37
CA VAL A 398 -8.26 8.34 -6.84
C VAL A 398 -8.42 8.61 -8.33
N THR A 399 -8.40 7.53 -9.13
CA THR A 399 -8.63 7.59 -10.59
C THR A 399 -9.71 6.58 -11.01
N PRO A 400 -10.42 6.79 -12.13
CA PRO A 400 -11.44 5.85 -12.60
C PRO A 400 -10.84 4.47 -12.96
N HIS A 401 -9.56 4.41 -13.34
CA HIS A 401 -8.90 3.16 -13.71
C HIS A 401 -8.37 2.37 -12.50
N GLN A 402 -7.85 3.06 -11.48
CA GLN A 402 -7.33 2.42 -10.27
C GLN A 402 -8.46 2.08 -9.28
N ASN A 403 -9.31 3.06 -8.97
CA ASN A 403 -10.23 3.01 -7.83
C ASN A 403 -11.57 2.38 -8.22
N THR A 404 -11.52 1.10 -8.56
CA THR A 404 -12.71 0.31 -8.92
C THR A 404 -13.04 -0.72 -7.83
N PRO A 405 -14.33 -1.10 -7.65
CA PRO A 405 -14.74 -2.20 -6.76
C PRO A 405 -13.96 -3.49 -7.01
N TYR A 406 -13.70 -3.82 -8.27
CA TYR A 406 -12.91 -5.00 -8.65
C TYR A 406 -11.49 -4.99 -8.07
N ARG A 407 -10.86 -3.81 -7.97
CA ARG A 407 -9.50 -3.64 -7.42
C ARG A 407 -9.48 -3.50 -5.90
N GLY A 408 -10.63 -3.57 -5.23
CA GLY A 408 -10.73 -3.51 -3.77
C GLY A 408 -11.20 -2.19 -3.20
N TYR A 409 -11.48 -1.21 -4.05
CA TYR A 409 -11.87 0.14 -3.67
C TYR A 409 -13.38 0.30 -3.58
N GLY A 410 -13.82 1.03 -2.56
CA GLY A 410 -15.20 1.40 -2.31
C GLY A 410 -15.89 0.57 -1.25
N LYS A 411 -17.12 0.91 -0.90
CA LYS A 411 -17.80 0.32 0.27
C LYS A 411 -18.07 -1.17 0.12
N GLU A 412 -18.39 -1.60 -1.10
CA GLU A 412 -18.75 -2.98 -1.38
C GLU A 412 -17.52 -3.89 -1.22
N PRO A 413 -17.62 -4.99 -0.47
CA PRO A 413 -16.52 -5.93 -0.32
C PRO A 413 -16.08 -6.48 -1.68
N PRO A 414 -14.76 -6.59 -1.94
CA PRO A 414 -14.29 -7.16 -3.19
C PRO A 414 -14.60 -8.67 -3.25
N SER A 415 -14.77 -9.19 -4.47
CA SER A 415 -14.97 -10.62 -4.70
C SER A 415 -13.77 -11.50 -4.28
N GLN A 416 -12.60 -10.88 -4.10
CA GLN A 416 -11.37 -11.51 -3.64
C GLN A 416 -10.70 -10.62 -2.60
N PRO A 417 -10.00 -11.18 -1.59
CA PRO A 417 -9.23 -10.37 -0.63
C PRO A 417 -8.25 -9.43 -1.32
N ARG A 418 -8.13 -8.19 -0.81
CA ARG A 418 -7.22 -7.15 -1.35
C ARG A 418 -6.44 -6.47 -0.23
N LEU A 419 -5.14 -6.27 -0.42
CA LEU A 419 -4.29 -5.50 0.50
C LEU A 419 -4.80 -4.07 0.74
N ALA A 420 -5.46 -3.46 -0.24
CA ALA A 420 -6.05 -2.13 -0.11
C ALA A 420 -6.97 -1.98 1.12
N ARG A 421 -7.64 -3.05 1.56
CA ARG A 421 -8.46 -3.05 2.78
C ARG A 421 -7.62 -2.92 4.05
N GLN A 422 -6.48 -3.61 4.07
CA GLN A 422 -5.55 -3.54 5.21
C GLN A 422 -4.91 -2.16 5.33
N TRP A 423 -4.59 -1.54 4.19
CA TRP A 423 -4.12 -0.14 4.14
C TRP A 423 -5.19 0.85 4.60
N ALA A 424 -6.44 0.69 4.19
CA ALA A 424 -7.55 1.53 4.65
C ALA A 424 -7.65 1.56 6.18
N HIS A 425 -7.57 0.39 6.81
CA HIS A 425 -7.60 0.28 8.27
C HIS A 425 -6.45 1.00 8.96
N LEU A 426 -5.24 0.97 8.38
CA LEU A 426 -4.13 1.77 8.90
C LEU A 426 -4.47 3.25 8.88
N TRP A 427 -5.13 3.75 7.84
CA TRP A 427 -5.53 5.16 7.71
C TRP A 427 -6.76 5.55 8.54
N GLY A 428 -7.33 4.61 9.30
CA GLY A 428 -8.54 4.86 10.08
C GLY A 428 -9.82 4.84 9.23
N GLU A 429 -9.75 4.28 8.02
CA GLU A 429 -10.89 4.12 7.13
C GLU A 429 -11.36 2.66 7.10
N PRO A 430 -12.67 2.42 6.92
CA PRO A 430 -13.18 1.07 6.66
C PRO A 430 -12.78 0.57 5.25
N PHE A 431 -12.56 1.49 4.31
CA PHE A 431 -12.14 1.22 2.94
C PHE A 431 -11.59 2.48 2.28
N LEU A 432 -10.74 2.30 1.26
CA LEU A 432 -10.39 3.38 0.35
C LEU A 432 -11.49 3.52 -0.71
N PRO A 433 -11.93 4.73 -1.08
CA PRO A 433 -13.12 4.94 -1.91
C PRO A 433 -12.90 4.52 -3.36
N SER A 434 -13.99 4.11 -4.01
CA SER A 434 -14.05 4.02 -5.47
C SER A 434 -14.13 5.42 -6.10
N TRP A 435 -13.84 5.50 -7.40
CA TRP A 435 -13.99 6.74 -8.17
C TRP A 435 -15.41 7.33 -8.06
N GLU A 436 -16.45 6.50 -8.21
CA GLU A 436 -17.84 6.94 -8.17
C GLU A 436 -18.30 7.46 -6.80
N GLU A 437 -17.64 7.02 -5.72
CA GLU A 437 -17.91 7.51 -4.36
C GLU A 437 -17.15 8.81 -4.12
N ALA A 438 -15.85 8.84 -4.42
CA ALA A 438 -15.00 10.01 -4.22
C ALA A 438 -15.44 11.21 -5.07
N SER A 439 -15.89 10.98 -6.32
CA SER A 439 -16.35 12.05 -7.22
C SER A 439 -17.64 12.74 -6.78
N LYS A 440 -18.29 12.24 -5.72
CA LYS A 440 -19.50 12.81 -5.13
C LYS A 440 -19.25 13.52 -3.80
N CYS A 441 -18.02 13.43 -3.28
CA CYS A 441 -17.61 14.08 -2.04
C CYS A 441 -17.24 15.55 -2.27
N SER A 442 -17.00 16.29 -1.18
CA SER A 442 -16.59 17.70 -1.25
C SER A 442 -15.15 17.84 -1.74
N GLU A 443 -14.85 18.98 -2.37
CA GLU A 443 -13.50 19.33 -2.83
C GLU A 443 -12.49 19.49 -1.67
N ASP A 444 -12.97 19.75 -0.45
CA ASP A 444 -12.13 19.81 0.76
C ASP A 444 -11.62 18.42 1.19
N GLU A 445 -12.38 17.36 0.89
CA GLU A 445 -12.02 15.98 1.21
C GLU A 445 -11.23 15.33 0.05
N PHE A 446 -11.67 15.59 -1.18
CA PHE A 446 -11.07 15.10 -2.41
C PHE A 446 -10.76 16.26 -3.36
N VAL A 447 -9.52 16.71 -3.35
CA VAL A 447 -9.09 17.86 -4.17
C VAL A 447 -8.95 17.41 -5.63
N PRO A 448 -9.69 18.03 -6.58
CA PRO A 448 -9.53 17.71 -7.99
C PRO A 448 -8.21 18.27 -8.52
N HIS A 449 -7.42 17.41 -9.15
CA HIS A 449 -6.20 17.82 -9.88
C HIS A 449 -6.45 17.88 -11.39
N SER A 450 -7.23 16.93 -11.92
CA SER A 450 -7.70 16.87 -13.30
C SER A 450 -9.10 16.23 -13.34
N SER A 451 -9.70 16.15 -14.53
CA SER A 451 -11.04 15.54 -14.71
C SER A 451 -11.15 14.08 -14.29
N ASP A 452 -10.01 13.39 -14.18
CA ASP A 452 -9.88 11.95 -13.93
C ASP A 452 -8.95 11.64 -12.75
N LEU A 453 -8.61 12.66 -11.94
CA LEU A 453 -7.70 12.52 -10.80
C LEU A 453 -8.17 13.37 -9.62
N LEU A 454 -8.47 12.70 -8.52
CA LEU A 454 -8.76 13.32 -7.22
C LEU A 454 -7.67 12.95 -6.21
N PHE A 455 -7.38 13.87 -5.30
CA PHE A 455 -6.43 13.67 -4.21
C PHE A 455 -7.16 13.58 -2.87
N ASN A 456 -7.03 12.45 -2.19
CA ASN A 456 -7.63 12.17 -0.90
C ASN A 456 -6.82 12.83 0.23
N VAL A 457 -7.28 14.00 0.67
CA VAL A 457 -6.60 14.83 1.67
C VAL A 457 -6.53 14.11 3.02
N ARG A 458 -7.60 13.40 3.39
CA ARG A 458 -7.71 12.72 4.69
C ARG A 458 -6.70 11.59 4.83
N VAL A 459 -6.59 10.74 3.81
CA VAL A 459 -5.61 9.63 3.79
C VAL A 459 -4.19 10.16 3.72
N TYR A 460 -3.94 11.22 2.96
CA TYR A 460 -2.62 11.86 2.94
C TYR A 460 -2.23 12.43 4.31
N LYS A 461 -3.12 13.16 4.98
CA LYS A 461 -2.89 13.65 6.34
C LYS A 461 -2.58 12.50 7.30
N ALA A 462 -3.36 11.42 7.28
CA ALA A 462 -3.10 10.23 8.10
C ALA A 462 -1.72 9.60 7.82
N ARG A 463 -1.30 9.57 6.55
CA ARG A 463 0.02 9.07 6.13
C ARG A 463 1.18 9.94 6.62
N ILE A 464 1.00 11.26 6.73
CA ILE A 464 2.03 12.18 7.27
C ILE A 464 2.01 12.22 8.80
N GLN A 465 0.83 12.12 9.41
CA GLN A 465 0.63 12.10 10.86
C GLN A 465 1.36 10.90 11.49
N LEU A 466 1.35 9.73 10.86
CA LEU A 466 1.93 8.52 11.45
C LEU A 466 3.46 8.59 11.67
N PRO A 467 4.30 8.99 10.69
CA PRO A 467 5.70 9.32 10.96
C PRO A 467 5.87 10.48 11.95
N ALA A 468 4.96 11.46 11.95
CA ALA A 468 5.03 12.60 12.86
C ALA A 468 4.88 12.19 14.33
N GLU A 469 3.84 11.40 14.63
CA GLU A 469 3.61 10.80 15.94
C GLU A 469 4.80 9.93 16.36
N THR A 470 5.35 9.14 15.43
CA THR A 470 6.55 8.32 15.69
C THR A 470 7.73 9.18 16.12
N LEU A 471 7.99 10.28 15.42
CA LEU A 471 9.10 11.16 15.75
C LEU A 471 8.87 11.95 17.05
N LEU A 472 7.64 12.43 17.31
CA LEU A 472 7.31 13.10 18.57
C LEU A 472 7.51 12.18 19.77
N ALA A 473 7.04 10.93 19.67
CA ALA A 473 7.23 9.93 20.72
C ALA A 473 8.72 9.62 20.93
N GLU A 474 9.48 9.41 19.85
CA GLU A 474 10.92 9.16 19.91
C GLU A 474 11.70 10.35 20.48
N ALA A 475 11.39 11.57 20.03
CA ALA A 475 12.02 12.79 20.53
C ALA A 475 11.76 12.97 22.04
N GLY A 476 10.51 12.78 22.46
CA GLY A 476 10.12 12.84 23.87
C GLY A 476 10.83 11.77 24.72
N ALA A 477 10.89 10.52 24.23
CA ALA A 477 11.54 9.43 24.94
C ALA A 477 13.07 9.65 25.09
N ARG A 478 13.74 10.11 24.03
CA ARG A 478 15.18 10.43 24.06
C ARG A 478 15.47 11.58 25.01
N ALA A 479 14.67 12.65 24.95
CA ALA A 479 14.84 13.81 25.82
C ALA A 479 14.57 13.46 27.30
N ALA A 480 13.54 12.67 27.58
CA ALA A 480 13.26 12.15 28.92
C ALA A 480 14.43 11.31 29.46
N GLY A 481 15.03 10.44 28.62
CA GLY A 481 16.17 9.60 28.99
C GLY A 481 17.42 10.37 29.43
N VAL A 482 17.57 11.63 29.02
CA VAL A 482 18.68 12.52 29.42
C VAL A 482 18.23 13.69 30.31
N GLY A 483 16.97 13.71 30.76
CA GLY A 483 16.44 14.77 31.62
C GLY A 483 16.32 16.16 30.95
N GLN A 484 16.14 16.20 29.64
CA GLN A 484 16.01 17.44 28.84
C GLN A 484 14.64 17.54 28.16
N LYS A 485 14.41 18.64 27.43
CA LYS A 485 13.29 18.77 26.48
C LYS A 485 13.79 18.74 25.03
N ALA A 486 13.06 18.10 24.13
CA ALA A 486 13.40 18.02 22.71
C ALA A 486 13.14 19.34 21.97
N TYR A 487 13.99 19.65 20.98
CA TYR A 487 13.78 20.65 19.94
C TYR A 487 13.72 19.92 18.59
N ASN A 488 12.60 20.00 17.86
CA ASN A 488 12.32 19.19 16.66
C ASN A 488 12.10 20.04 15.39
N GLN A 489 12.21 19.55 14.13
CA GLN A 489 12.22 20.41 12.92
C GLN A 489 11.53 19.92 11.59
N LEU A 490 10.32 20.40 11.16
CA LEU A 490 9.39 19.57 10.29
C LEU A 490 8.35 20.23 9.31
N PHE A 491 7.19 19.58 9.00
CA PHE A 491 6.07 19.91 8.03
C PHE A 491 4.70 20.21 8.68
N VAL A 492 3.80 21.04 8.16
CA VAL A 492 2.96 21.83 9.11
C VAL A 492 1.58 21.27 9.55
N ASP A 493 0.63 21.00 8.65
CA ASP A 493 -0.77 20.74 9.08
C ASP A 493 -0.99 19.39 9.77
N ALA A 494 -0.47 18.30 9.19
CA ALA A 494 -0.54 16.97 9.81
C ALA A 494 0.24 16.93 11.13
N TRP A 495 1.18 17.85 11.33
CA TRP A 495 1.89 18.03 12.59
C TRP A 495 1.07 18.74 13.64
N ALA A 496 0.14 19.63 13.26
CA ALA A 496 -0.82 20.16 14.20
C ALA A 496 -1.68 19.03 14.79
N ASP A 497 -2.15 18.10 13.95
CA ASP A 497 -2.90 16.91 14.38
C ASP A 497 -2.03 16.00 15.28
N ALA A 498 -0.78 15.75 14.87
CA ALA A 498 0.15 14.94 15.66
C ALA A 498 0.49 15.58 17.03
N LEU A 499 0.71 16.90 17.08
CA LEU A 499 0.95 17.64 18.32
C LEU A 499 -0.27 17.61 19.24
N ALA A 500 -1.47 17.74 18.68
CA ALA A 500 -2.71 17.61 19.43
C ALA A 500 -2.84 16.21 20.08
N ALA A 501 -2.44 15.15 19.37
CA ALA A 501 -2.51 13.76 19.85
C ALA A 501 -1.35 13.35 20.77
N ALA A 502 -0.16 13.95 20.63
CA ALA A 502 1.03 13.52 21.34
C ALA A 502 1.10 14.01 22.81
N ASP A 503 1.82 13.24 23.63
CA ASP A 503 2.36 13.74 24.91
C ASP A 503 3.61 14.58 24.62
N THR A 504 3.53 15.86 24.97
CA THR A 504 4.56 16.87 24.69
C THR A 504 5.32 17.30 25.94
N SER A 505 5.20 16.56 27.05
CA SER A 505 5.82 16.92 28.35
C SER A 505 7.34 17.17 28.26
N HIS A 506 8.00 16.44 27.35
CA HIS A 506 9.44 16.53 27.06
C HIS A 506 9.75 17.14 25.68
N ILE A 507 8.83 17.93 25.12
CA ILE A 507 9.06 18.65 23.86
C ILE A 507 8.95 20.15 24.17
N SER A 508 9.95 20.92 23.73
CA SER A 508 10.02 22.36 23.95
C SER A 508 9.66 23.15 22.69
N HIS A 509 10.12 22.69 21.53
CA HIS A 509 9.99 23.41 20.27
C HIS A 509 9.76 22.45 19.10
N VAL A 510 9.00 22.91 18.10
CA VAL A 510 8.95 22.33 16.75
C VAL A 510 9.21 23.45 15.73
N ASP A 511 10.22 23.27 14.88
CA ASP A 511 10.79 24.27 13.98
C ASP A 511 10.72 23.83 12.52
N PHE A 512 9.73 24.33 11.79
CA PHE A 512 9.52 24.02 10.39
C PHE A 512 10.61 24.68 9.51
N THR A 513 11.76 24.03 9.33
CA THR A 513 12.91 24.58 8.58
C THR A 513 12.68 24.52 7.08
N TRP A 514 13.00 25.60 6.36
CA TRP A 514 12.90 25.73 4.90
C TRP A 514 11.50 25.49 4.33
N ILE A 515 10.47 25.44 5.17
CA ILE A 515 9.07 25.40 4.73
C ILE A 515 8.65 26.81 4.35
N SER A 516 8.33 26.99 3.06
CA SER A 516 7.84 28.25 2.51
C SER A 516 6.32 28.24 2.47
N ASP A 517 5.70 29.44 2.38
CA ASP A 517 4.26 29.62 2.17
C ASP A 517 3.35 29.08 3.28
N VAL A 518 3.91 28.74 4.45
CA VAL A 518 3.16 28.41 5.66
C VAL A 518 3.63 29.29 6.81
N THR A 519 2.67 29.87 7.53
CA THR A 519 2.93 30.82 8.62
C THR A 519 2.38 30.36 9.96
N ARG A 520 1.65 29.24 9.99
CA ARG A 520 1.00 28.71 11.19
C ARG A 520 0.96 27.19 11.18
N CYS A 521 1.16 26.57 12.34
CA CYS A 521 0.91 25.15 12.62
C CYS A 521 -0.38 25.04 13.43
N GLY A 522 -1.48 24.68 12.77
CA GLY A 522 -2.82 24.78 13.36
C GLY A 522 -3.11 26.23 13.74
N GLU A 523 -3.37 26.48 15.02
CA GLU A 523 -3.64 27.82 15.54
C GLU A 523 -2.39 28.60 15.96
N ALA A 524 -1.16 28.06 15.89
CA ALA A 524 0.05 28.73 16.39
C ALA A 524 0.97 29.23 15.25
N GLY A 525 1.36 30.51 15.29
CA GLY A 525 2.35 31.12 14.39
C GLY A 525 3.81 31.01 14.87
N ASP A 526 4.75 31.64 14.14
CA ASP A 526 6.16 31.67 14.53
C ASP A 526 6.37 32.35 15.90
N GLY A 527 7.00 31.63 16.83
CA GLY A 527 7.26 32.06 18.20
C GLY A 527 6.07 31.89 19.15
N GLU A 528 4.92 31.44 18.67
CA GLU A 528 3.74 31.18 19.50
C GLU A 528 3.76 29.75 20.07
N GLU A 529 3.13 29.57 21.23
CA GLU A 529 2.92 28.24 21.81
C GLU A 529 1.75 27.53 21.15
N PHE A 530 1.93 26.25 20.82
CA PHE A 530 0.84 25.39 20.35
C PHE A 530 -0.20 25.19 21.48
N PRO A 531 -1.50 25.41 21.24
CA PRO A 531 -2.51 25.47 22.30
C PRO A 531 -2.50 24.27 23.25
N GLY A 532 -2.30 24.54 24.54
CA GLY A 532 -2.38 23.53 25.61
C GLY A 532 -1.25 22.51 25.63
N LYS A 533 -0.16 22.72 24.88
CA LYS A 533 0.94 21.74 24.75
C LYS A 533 2.28 22.20 25.32
N GLY A 534 2.48 23.49 25.63
CA GLY A 534 3.78 23.95 26.13
C GLY A 534 4.90 23.90 25.09
N VAL A 535 4.56 23.80 23.80
CA VAL A 535 5.50 23.65 22.68
C VAL A 535 5.51 24.92 21.85
N VAL A 536 6.68 25.53 21.67
CA VAL A 536 6.84 26.73 20.82
C VAL A 536 7.00 26.31 19.35
N ILE A 537 6.21 26.91 18.47
CA ILE A 537 6.29 26.70 17.03
C ILE A 537 7.28 27.70 16.42
N ARG A 538 8.17 27.23 15.55
CA ARG A 538 9.13 28.07 14.81
C ARG A 538 9.05 27.80 13.31
N PHE A 539 9.33 28.81 12.49
CA PHE A 539 9.49 28.70 11.05
C PHE A 539 10.81 29.36 10.65
N THR A 540 11.82 28.57 10.33
CA THR A 540 13.17 29.09 10.09
C THR A 540 13.73 28.66 8.73
N LYS A 541 14.89 29.22 8.35
CA LYS A 541 15.68 28.80 7.19
C LYS A 541 17.09 28.38 7.61
N SER A 542 17.18 27.76 8.79
CA SER A 542 18.43 27.25 9.38
C SER A 542 18.77 25.87 8.82
N GLY A 543 19.98 25.40 9.11
CA GLY A 543 20.36 24.00 8.89
C GLY A 543 19.79 23.10 9.97
N LEU A 544 19.72 21.79 9.68
CA LEU A 544 19.14 20.78 10.57
C LEU A 544 19.83 20.67 11.95
N HIS A 545 21.09 21.10 12.01
CA HIS A 545 21.93 21.02 13.21
C HIS A 545 22.32 22.39 13.74
N SER A 546 21.71 23.47 13.24
CA SER A 546 22.11 24.84 13.56
C SER A 546 22.03 25.16 15.06
N ALA A 547 23.00 25.96 15.51
CA ALA A 547 23.07 26.52 16.85
C ALA A 547 22.83 28.05 16.82
N PRO A 548 22.53 28.69 17.97
CA PRO A 548 22.33 28.12 19.30
C PRO A 548 20.94 27.51 19.48
N LEU A 549 20.84 26.53 20.40
CA LEU A 549 19.57 26.03 20.91
C LEU A 549 19.28 26.63 22.30
N PRO A 550 18.01 26.67 22.73
CA PRO A 550 17.66 27.03 24.10
C PRO A 550 18.34 26.12 25.12
N ASP A 551 18.73 26.70 26.26
CA ASP A 551 19.37 25.94 27.35
C ASP A 551 18.50 24.77 27.83
N GLY A 552 19.15 23.64 28.14
CA GLY A 552 18.46 22.44 28.63
C GLY A 552 17.65 21.68 27.58
N THR A 553 17.93 21.90 26.28
CA THR A 553 17.28 21.18 25.19
C THR A 553 18.18 20.15 24.50
N LEU A 554 17.57 19.04 24.09
CA LEU A 554 18.16 18.02 23.22
C LEU A 554 17.71 18.30 21.79
N LEU A 555 18.66 18.46 20.86
CA LEU A 555 18.34 18.50 19.44
C LEU A 555 17.85 17.13 18.97
N VAL A 556 16.66 17.08 18.39
CA VAL A 556 16.16 15.90 17.69
C VAL A 556 15.79 16.33 16.27
N THR A 557 16.52 15.83 15.29
CA THR A 557 16.28 16.18 13.88
C THR A 557 15.87 14.95 13.09
N SER A 558 15.21 15.17 11.96
CA SER A 558 14.89 14.10 11.02
C SER A 558 15.42 14.44 9.63
N PHE A 559 15.75 13.41 8.85
CA PHE A 559 16.05 13.57 7.44
C PHE A 559 15.11 12.72 6.60
N ALA A 560 14.73 13.26 5.45
CA ALA A 560 13.97 12.52 4.44
C ALA A 560 14.86 11.44 3.83
N TRP A 561 14.47 10.19 4.07
CA TRP A 561 15.07 8.98 3.53
C TRP A 561 14.12 8.35 2.51
N ASP A 562 14.64 7.46 1.66
CA ASP A 562 13.87 6.65 0.73
C ASP A 562 13.55 5.24 1.25
N SER A 563 12.35 4.76 0.91
CA SER A 563 11.84 3.44 1.35
C SER A 563 12.67 2.24 0.88
N ASN A 564 13.42 2.39 -0.21
CA ASN A 564 14.12 1.30 -0.88
C ASN A 564 15.58 1.62 -1.15
N SER A 565 16.26 2.36 -0.28
CA SER A 565 17.72 2.60 -0.35
C SER A 565 18.37 2.38 1.02
N LEU A 566 19.70 2.22 1.06
CA LEU A 566 20.44 2.34 2.31
C LEU A 566 20.54 3.83 2.73
N PRO A 567 20.80 4.13 4.02
CA PRO A 567 20.92 5.52 4.47
C PRO A 567 21.95 6.29 3.66
N GLY A 568 21.59 7.51 3.24
CA GLY A 568 22.43 8.37 2.41
C GLY A 568 22.12 8.28 0.91
N ASN A 569 21.48 7.21 0.44
CA ASN A 569 21.01 7.04 -0.94
C ASN A 569 21.97 7.57 -2.02
N GLU A 570 21.71 8.73 -2.63
CA GLU A 570 22.53 9.31 -3.70
C GLU A 570 23.95 9.70 -3.23
N TYR A 571 24.17 9.80 -1.91
CA TYR A 571 25.49 9.87 -1.29
C TYR A 571 26.41 8.81 -1.88
N TRP A 572 25.97 7.55 -1.97
CA TRP A 572 26.80 6.44 -2.45
C TRP A 572 27.22 6.56 -3.93
N ARG A 573 26.62 7.48 -4.70
CA ARG A 573 27.05 7.86 -6.07
C ARG A 573 27.90 9.12 -6.12
N GLY A 574 28.29 9.67 -4.97
CA GLY A 574 29.01 10.94 -4.86
C GLY A 574 28.14 12.19 -5.09
N MET A 575 26.80 12.06 -5.07
CA MET A 575 25.88 13.18 -5.26
C MET A 575 25.62 13.91 -3.93
N LEU A 576 26.66 14.56 -3.39
CA LEU A 576 26.73 15.05 -2.01
C LEU A 576 25.77 16.21 -1.63
N SER A 577 24.94 16.67 -2.56
CA SER A 577 24.00 17.77 -2.34
C SER A 577 22.67 17.60 -3.07
N ALA A 578 22.32 16.37 -3.47
CA ALA A 578 21.13 16.10 -4.28
C ALA A 578 19.83 16.19 -3.46
N SER A 579 19.79 15.58 -2.29
CA SER A 579 18.59 15.42 -1.47
C SER A 579 18.90 15.59 0.03
N GLY A 580 17.93 15.28 0.90
CA GLY A 580 18.14 15.24 2.35
C GLY A 580 19.05 14.09 2.79
N ASP A 581 19.00 12.96 2.07
CA ASP A 581 19.83 11.77 2.27
C ASP A 581 21.35 12.07 2.27
N PRO A 582 21.95 12.61 1.19
CA PRO A 582 23.36 12.96 1.18
C PRO A 582 23.67 14.11 2.13
N ALA A 583 22.74 15.03 2.38
CA ALA A 583 22.95 16.10 3.36
C ALA A 583 23.13 15.53 4.77
N ALA A 584 22.32 14.53 5.16
CA ALA A 584 22.43 13.82 6.43
C ALA A 584 23.71 12.98 6.51
N ALA A 585 24.00 12.17 5.49
CA ALA A 585 25.24 11.36 5.43
C ALA A 585 26.53 12.21 5.42
N CYS A 586 26.46 13.42 4.87
CA CYS A 586 27.59 14.34 4.85
C CYS A 586 27.73 15.18 6.13
N SER A 587 26.68 15.32 6.94
CA SER A 587 26.69 16.15 8.15
C SER A 587 26.78 15.35 9.44
N SER A 588 26.56 14.03 9.37
CA SER A 588 26.38 13.17 10.53
C SER A 588 26.87 11.75 10.28
N THR A 589 26.88 10.92 11.32
CA THR A 589 27.37 9.54 11.27
C THR A 589 26.37 8.52 10.70
N VAL A 590 25.20 8.95 10.22
CA VAL A 590 24.09 8.07 9.78
C VAL A 590 24.44 7.05 8.70
N ALA A 591 25.42 7.35 7.84
CA ALA A 591 25.88 6.41 6.80
C ALA A 591 26.46 5.11 7.39
N GLU A 592 26.95 5.15 8.63
CA GLU A 592 27.42 3.99 9.40
C GLU A 592 26.37 3.55 10.43
N LEU A 593 25.82 4.49 11.21
CA LEU A 593 24.95 4.16 12.36
C LEU A 593 23.59 3.59 11.95
N HIS A 594 22.98 4.11 10.88
CA HIS A 594 21.64 3.67 10.44
C HIS A 594 21.71 2.52 9.42
N ASN A 595 22.91 2.17 8.94
CA ASN A 595 23.08 1.20 7.87
C ASN A 595 23.11 -0.21 8.44
N SER A 596 22.07 -1.00 8.16
CA SER A 596 21.90 -2.38 8.65
C SER A 596 22.96 -3.37 8.18
N LEU A 597 23.79 -2.99 7.20
CA LEU A 597 24.94 -3.78 6.73
C LEU A 597 26.25 -3.39 7.41
N ILE A 598 26.26 -2.30 8.20
CA ILE A 598 27.45 -1.77 8.90
C ILE A 598 27.25 -1.83 10.41
N ASN A 599 26.10 -1.40 10.92
CA ASN A 599 25.77 -1.42 12.35
C ASN A 599 24.82 -2.59 12.68
N PRO A 600 25.29 -3.64 13.36
CA PRO A 600 24.47 -4.80 13.70
C PRO A 600 23.29 -4.48 14.64
N ARG A 601 23.31 -3.31 15.30
CA ARG A 601 22.20 -2.84 16.15
C ARG A 601 20.95 -2.47 15.34
N VAL A 602 21.08 -2.20 14.04
CA VAL A 602 19.96 -1.91 13.14
C VAL A 602 19.36 -3.22 12.62
N THR A 603 18.61 -3.90 13.49
CA THR A 603 17.97 -5.18 13.20
C THR A 603 16.62 -5.29 13.90
N ALA A 604 15.74 -6.16 13.42
CA ALA A 604 14.39 -6.35 13.92
C ALA A 604 14.32 -6.80 15.39
N THR A 605 15.31 -7.54 15.89
CA THR A 605 15.36 -7.88 17.33
C THR A 605 15.63 -6.67 18.21
N ASN A 606 16.09 -5.55 17.65
CA ASN A 606 16.22 -4.27 18.32
C ASN A 606 15.04 -3.32 18.01
N LEU A 607 13.94 -3.82 17.45
CA LEU A 607 12.79 -2.99 17.10
C LEU A 607 12.20 -2.32 18.33
N HIS A 608 11.99 -1.01 18.22
CA HIS A 608 11.24 -0.23 19.19
C HIS A 608 9.88 0.17 18.62
N VAL A 609 8.91 0.32 19.51
CA VAL A 609 7.53 0.66 19.18
C VAL A 609 7.21 2.01 19.81
N ALA A 610 6.88 2.97 18.96
CA ALA A 610 6.36 4.27 19.38
C ALA A 610 4.86 4.15 19.66
N SER A 611 4.47 4.52 20.88
CA SER A 611 3.08 4.66 21.31
C SER A 611 2.92 6.06 21.94
N PRO A 612 1.69 6.57 22.11
CA PRO A 612 1.49 7.85 22.78
C PRO A 612 2.23 7.93 24.12
N GLY A 613 3.17 8.88 24.21
CA GLY A 613 3.99 9.15 25.40
C GLY A 613 5.08 8.15 25.74
N ARG A 614 5.42 7.20 24.86
CA ARG A 614 6.54 6.26 25.11
C ARG A 614 7.13 5.66 23.84
N VAL A 615 8.40 5.31 23.92
CA VAL A 615 9.06 4.38 23.01
C VAL A 615 9.66 3.26 23.83
N GLU A 616 9.36 2.03 23.46
CA GLU A 616 9.81 0.84 24.19
C GLU A 616 10.23 -0.26 23.22
N HIS A 617 11.12 -1.14 23.67
CA HIS A 617 11.49 -2.33 22.90
C HIS A 617 10.25 -3.22 22.64
N VAL A 618 10.20 -3.87 21.48
CA VAL A 618 9.04 -4.66 21.02
C VAL A 618 8.60 -5.73 22.02
N ALA A 619 9.52 -6.30 22.82
CA ALA A 619 9.17 -7.27 23.85
C ALA A 619 8.44 -6.64 25.04
N ALA A 620 8.84 -5.43 25.44
CA ALA A 620 8.15 -4.67 26.48
C ALA A 620 6.75 -4.26 26.01
N TYR A 621 6.65 -3.77 24.77
CA TYR A 621 5.37 -3.45 24.13
C TYR A 621 4.42 -4.66 24.15
N ALA A 622 4.90 -5.82 23.69
CA ALA A 622 4.10 -7.02 23.60
C ALA A 622 3.66 -7.52 24.98
N SER A 623 4.55 -7.48 25.98
CA SER A 623 4.24 -7.86 27.35
C SER A 623 3.14 -6.97 27.95
N ARG A 624 3.22 -5.65 27.73
CA ARG A 624 2.22 -4.69 28.18
C ARG A 624 0.86 -4.91 27.52
N ARG A 625 0.85 -5.20 26.21
CA ARG A 625 -0.38 -5.51 25.47
C ARG A 625 -1.07 -6.77 26.00
N LEU A 626 -0.30 -7.85 26.20
CA LEU A 626 -0.81 -9.10 26.79
C LEU A 626 -1.42 -8.91 28.19
N GLN A 627 -0.81 -8.06 29.03
CA GLN A 627 -1.36 -7.73 30.35
C GLN A 627 -2.66 -6.92 30.27
N THR A 628 -2.74 -5.99 29.32
CA THR A 628 -3.93 -5.15 29.13
C THR A 628 -5.12 -5.99 28.64
N ASP A 629 -4.87 -6.93 27.73
CA ASP A 629 -5.91 -7.79 27.17
C ASP A 629 -6.36 -8.90 28.14
N ALA A 630 -5.59 -9.16 29.21
CA ALA A 630 -5.92 -10.11 30.28
C ALA A 630 -6.72 -9.50 31.45
N ALA A 631 -6.85 -8.16 31.50
CA ALA A 631 -7.66 -7.51 32.52
C ALA A 631 -9.16 -7.68 32.20
N PRO A 632 -10.01 -8.09 33.18
CA PRO A 632 -11.45 -8.18 32.94
C PRO A 632 -12.02 -6.78 32.63
N GLN A 633 -12.74 -6.67 31.51
CA GLN A 633 -13.48 -5.47 31.09
C GLN A 633 -14.59 -5.10 32.08
#